data_AF-A0A834AP08-F1
#
_entry.id   AF-A0A834AP08-F1
#
_cell.length_a   1.000
_cell.length_b   1.000
_cell.length_c   1.000
_cell.angle_alpha   90.00
_cell.angle_beta   90.00
_cell.angle_gamma   90.00
#
_symmetry.space_group_name_H-M   'P 1'
#
loop_
_entity.id
_entity.type
_entity.pdbx_description
1 polymer ?
#
loop_
_entity_poly.entity_id
_entity_poly.type
_entity_poly.pdbx_seq_one_letter_code
_entity_poly.pdbx_strand_id
1 'polypeptide(L)'
;MEAGAPYWTYLLCALGLFIYQSLDAIDGKQARRTNSCSPLGELFDHGCDSLSTVFMAVGASIAVRLGTHPDWLFFCSFIGMFLFYCAHWQTYVSGVLRFGKVDVTEIQVALVIVFVLSTFGGATMWDYTGTSVLSPGLHIGIIIILAVMIYKKSATNVFEKHPCLYTLMFGCVFAKVSQKLVIAHMTKSELYLQDTVFFGPGLLFLDQYFNNFVDEYVVLWIAMVISSFDMMMYFSALCLQISRHLHLSIFKTSCHQPPEQVQILPSKSHQNNMD
;
A
#
# COMPACT_ATOMS: atom_id res chain seq x y z
N MET A 1 7.56 26.40 25.68
CA MET A 1 6.12 26.30 25.37
C MET A 1 6.03 25.90 23.90
N GLU A 2 5.85 24.61 23.60
CA GLU A 2 5.54 24.20 22.22
C GLU A 2 4.09 24.62 21.94
N ALA A 3 3.92 25.63 21.08
CA ALA A 3 2.60 25.99 20.60
C ALA A 3 2.07 24.79 19.79
N GLY A 4 1.00 24.17 20.27
CA GLY A 4 0.32 23.11 19.52
C GLY A 4 -0.14 23.61 18.15
N ALA A 5 -0.29 22.70 17.18
CA ALA A 5 -0.74 23.11 15.86
C ALA A 5 -2.09 23.86 15.95
N PRO A 6 -2.29 24.93 15.18
CA PRO A 6 -3.50 25.72 15.32
C PRO A 6 -4.74 24.91 14.91
N TYR A 7 -5.89 25.18 15.55
CA TYR A 7 -7.09 24.33 15.43
C TYR A 7 -7.59 24.13 13.99
N TRP A 8 -7.40 25.12 13.13
CA TRP A 8 -7.75 25.04 11.71
C TRP A 8 -7.04 23.90 10.96
N THR A 9 -5.88 23.44 11.44
CA THR A 9 -5.06 22.42 10.78
C THR A 9 -5.72 21.07 10.96
N TYR A 10 -6.24 20.77 12.14
CA TYR A 10 -6.99 19.54 12.39
C TYR A 10 -8.31 19.52 11.61
N LEU A 11 -8.99 20.67 11.49
CA LEU A 11 -10.19 20.79 10.68
C LEU A 11 -9.89 20.56 9.18
N LEU A 12 -8.80 21.14 8.67
CA LEU A 12 -8.35 20.92 7.29
C LEU A 12 -7.91 19.46 7.05
N CYS A 13 -7.24 18.82 8.01
CA CYS A 13 -6.91 17.40 7.93
C CYS A 13 -8.19 16.55 7.90
N ALA A 14 -9.16 16.80 8.77
CA ALA A 14 -10.42 16.05 8.79
C ALA A 14 -11.22 16.23 7.50
N LEU A 15 -11.32 17.47 6.99
CA LEU A 15 -11.98 17.77 5.73
C LEU A 15 -11.24 17.11 4.54
N GLY A 16 -9.91 17.20 4.52
CA GLY A 16 -9.08 16.59 3.49
C GLY A 16 -9.20 15.07 3.46
N LEU A 17 -9.20 14.42 4.64
CA LEU A 17 -9.44 12.98 4.77
C LEU A 17 -10.83 12.58 4.26
N PHE A 18 -11.86 13.33 4.65
CA PHE A 18 -13.23 13.07 4.21
C PHE A 18 -13.35 13.21 2.68
N ILE A 19 -12.75 14.26 2.11
CA ILE A 19 -12.72 14.46 0.65
C ILE A 19 -11.96 13.32 -0.02
N TYR A 20 -10.76 12.99 0.46
CA TYR A 20 -9.94 11.91 -0.09
C TYR A 20 -10.69 10.59 -0.12
N GLN A 21 -11.19 10.13 1.04
CA GLN A 21 -11.93 8.87 1.15
C GLN A 21 -13.22 8.86 0.31
N SER A 22 -13.87 10.02 0.18
CA SER A 22 -15.06 10.12 -0.67
C SER A 22 -14.71 9.99 -2.15
N LEU A 23 -13.62 10.63 -2.60
CA LEU A 23 -13.16 10.55 -3.99
C LEU A 23 -12.67 9.14 -4.34
N ASP A 24 -11.88 8.55 -3.45
CA ASP A 24 -11.43 7.16 -3.48
C ASP A 24 -12.62 6.19 -3.62
N ALA A 25 -13.62 6.27 -2.75
CA ALA A 25 -14.80 5.39 -2.85
C ALA A 25 -15.67 5.63 -4.10
N ILE A 26 -15.51 6.76 -4.80
CA ILE A 26 -16.28 7.12 -6.00
C ILE A 26 -15.58 6.61 -7.27
N ASP A 27 -14.25 6.54 -7.31
CA ASP A 27 -13.51 6.32 -8.56
C ASP A 27 -13.80 4.94 -9.19
N GLY A 28 -13.81 3.87 -8.40
CA GLY A 28 -14.09 2.51 -8.84
C GLY A 28 -15.57 2.31 -9.14
N LYS A 29 -16.46 3.02 -8.42
CA LYS A 29 -17.90 3.05 -8.76
C LYS A 29 -18.11 3.72 -10.11
N GLN A 30 -17.41 4.81 -10.37
CA GLN A 30 -17.51 5.51 -11.63
C GLN A 30 -16.91 4.69 -12.78
N ALA A 31 -15.73 4.09 -12.59
CA ALA A 31 -15.11 3.22 -13.58
C ALA A 31 -16.03 2.05 -13.99
N ARG A 32 -16.75 1.46 -13.04
CA ARG A 32 -17.77 0.43 -13.34
C ARG A 32 -18.96 0.98 -14.12
N ARG A 33 -19.44 2.17 -13.77
CA ARG A 33 -20.57 2.83 -14.48
C ARG A 33 -20.22 3.20 -15.91
N THR A 34 -18.99 3.62 -16.17
CA THR A 34 -18.51 4.04 -17.48
C THR A 34 -17.86 2.91 -18.28
N ASN A 35 -17.88 1.66 -17.78
CA ASN A 35 -17.18 0.52 -18.37
C ASN A 35 -15.71 0.80 -18.69
N SER A 36 -15.02 1.52 -17.80
CA SER A 36 -13.63 1.94 -17.96
C SER A 36 -12.70 1.37 -16.88
N CYS A 37 -13.08 0.27 -16.22
CA CYS A 37 -12.22 -0.45 -15.30
C CYS A 37 -10.96 -0.97 -16.00
N SER A 38 -9.79 -0.80 -15.39
CA SER A 38 -8.52 -1.29 -15.93
C SER A 38 -7.51 -1.62 -14.83
N PRO A 39 -6.55 -2.52 -15.08
CA PRO A 39 -5.45 -2.80 -14.14
C PRO A 39 -4.60 -1.56 -13.81
N LEU A 40 -4.49 -0.63 -14.77
CA LEU A 40 -3.79 0.64 -14.56
C LEU A 40 -4.53 1.52 -13.53
N GLY A 41 -5.86 1.57 -13.61
CA GLY A 41 -6.69 2.30 -12.64
C GLY A 41 -6.55 1.71 -11.24
N GLU A 42 -6.65 0.40 -11.12
CA GLU A 42 -6.47 -0.32 -9.84
C GLU A 42 -5.05 -0.13 -9.25
N LEU A 43 -4.00 -0.14 -10.09
CA LEU A 43 -2.64 0.15 -9.61
C LEU A 43 -2.50 1.59 -9.12
N PHE A 44 -3.11 2.54 -9.83
CA PHE A 44 -3.02 3.95 -9.49
C PHE A 44 -3.73 4.25 -8.17
N ASP A 45 -4.94 3.73 -8.02
CA ASP A 45 -5.76 3.80 -6.81
C ASP A 45 -4.98 3.28 -5.58
N HIS A 46 -4.51 2.03 -5.63
CA HIS A 46 -3.72 1.44 -4.55
C HIS A 46 -2.36 2.13 -4.30
N GLY A 47 -1.76 2.71 -5.33
CA GLY A 47 -0.53 3.50 -5.20
C GLY A 47 -0.75 4.79 -4.42
N CYS A 48 -1.85 5.49 -4.72
CA CYS A 48 -2.30 6.66 -3.96
C CYS A 48 -2.61 6.30 -2.51
N ASP A 49 -3.35 5.22 -2.27
CA ASP A 49 -3.68 4.75 -0.92
C ASP A 49 -2.47 4.40 -0.08
N SER A 50 -1.49 3.73 -0.68
CA SER A 50 -0.24 3.36 -0.03
C SER A 50 0.53 4.59 0.47
N LEU A 51 0.57 5.67 -0.32
CA LEU A 51 1.23 6.92 0.05
C LEU A 51 0.41 7.74 1.05
N SER A 52 -0.89 7.87 0.80
CA SER A 52 -1.81 8.61 1.66
C SER A 52 -1.82 8.06 3.08
N THR A 53 -1.80 6.73 3.24
CA THR A 53 -1.75 6.05 4.55
C THR A 53 -0.59 6.52 5.43
N VAL A 54 0.58 6.82 4.84
CA VAL A 54 1.74 7.34 5.58
C VAL A 54 1.45 8.73 6.16
N PHE A 55 0.90 9.63 5.35
CA PHE A 55 0.54 10.99 5.79
C PHE A 55 -0.61 10.95 6.82
N MET A 56 -1.58 10.05 6.66
CA MET A 56 -2.65 9.84 7.63
C MET A 56 -2.10 9.39 8.98
N ALA A 57 -1.14 8.44 9.01
CA ALA A 57 -0.52 7.95 10.23
C ALA A 57 0.26 9.04 10.97
N VAL A 58 1.04 9.85 10.26
CA VAL A 58 1.75 11.01 10.83
C VAL A 58 0.76 12.06 11.36
N GLY A 59 -0.26 12.40 10.57
CA GLY A 59 -1.28 13.38 10.96
C GLY A 59 -2.07 12.95 12.20
N ALA A 60 -2.50 11.69 12.26
CA ALA A 60 -3.18 11.12 13.42
C ALA A 60 -2.30 11.14 14.67
N SER A 61 -1.02 10.79 14.53
CA SER A 61 -0.04 10.79 15.62
C SER A 61 0.19 12.20 16.21
N ILE A 62 0.23 13.22 15.34
CA ILE A 62 0.32 14.63 15.74
C ILE A 62 -0.95 15.06 16.48
N ALA A 63 -2.12 14.72 15.95
CA ALA A 63 -3.41 15.10 16.53
C ALA A 63 -3.61 14.54 17.95
N VAL A 64 -3.19 13.31 18.21
CA VAL A 64 -3.27 12.67 19.54
C VAL A 64 -2.05 12.96 20.43
N ARG A 65 -1.11 13.79 19.95
CA ARG A 65 0.12 14.18 20.66
C ARG A 65 0.99 12.99 21.09
N LEU A 66 1.06 11.96 20.27
CA LEU A 66 1.80 10.74 20.57
C LEU A 66 3.33 10.95 20.64
N GLY A 67 3.81 12.12 20.20
CA GLY A 67 5.22 12.53 20.29
C GLY A 67 5.81 12.54 21.70
N THR A 68 4.99 12.62 22.75
CA THR A 68 5.48 12.51 24.14
C THR A 68 5.77 11.07 24.57
N HIS A 69 5.37 10.08 23.76
CA HIS A 69 5.53 8.65 24.04
C HIS A 69 6.13 7.95 22.80
N PRO A 70 7.45 8.02 22.59
CA PRO A 70 8.10 7.55 21.37
C PRO A 70 7.87 6.06 21.10
N ASP A 71 7.87 5.18 22.12
CA ASP A 71 7.58 3.75 21.90
C ASP A 71 6.15 3.51 21.37
N TRP A 72 5.15 4.24 21.89
CA TRP A 72 3.78 4.17 21.40
C TRP A 72 3.64 4.77 20.01
N LEU A 73 4.33 5.88 19.74
CA LEU A 73 4.39 6.49 18.41
C LEU A 73 4.99 5.55 17.37
N PHE A 74 6.09 4.90 17.71
CA PHE A 74 6.74 3.88 16.87
C PHE A 74 5.77 2.74 16.62
N PHE A 75 5.18 2.18 17.68
CA PHE A 75 4.25 1.07 17.57
C PHE A 75 3.05 1.41 16.69
N CYS A 76 2.35 2.51 16.96
CA CYS A 76 1.17 2.94 16.21
C CYS A 76 1.48 3.25 14.74
N SER A 77 2.64 3.85 14.45
CA SER A 77 3.04 4.18 13.07
C SER A 77 3.36 2.91 12.27
N PHE A 78 4.09 1.97 12.84
CA PHE A 78 4.52 0.75 12.14
C PHE A 78 3.46 -0.35 12.10
N ILE A 79 2.59 -0.45 13.11
CA ILE A 79 1.49 -1.42 13.07
C ILE A 79 0.45 -1.06 12.02
N GLY A 80 0.13 0.23 11.85
CA GLY A 80 -0.80 0.70 10.82
C GLY A 80 -0.29 0.38 9.42
N MET A 81 1.00 0.63 9.16
CA MET A 81 1.67 0.20 7.94
C MET A 81 1.60 -1.32 7.79
N PHE A 82 2.04 -2.09 8.79
CA PHE A 82 1.99 -3.56 8.72
C PHE A 82 0.59 -4.12 8.40
N LEU A 83 -0.48 -3.60 9.02
CA LEU A 83 -1.85 -4.03 8.75
C LEU A 83 -2.28 -3.71 7.31
N PHE A 84 -1.93 -2.53 6.81
CA PHE A 84 -2.15 -2.18 5.40
C PHE A 84 -1.43 -3.15 4.45
N TYR A 85 -0.19 -3.55 4.79
CA TYR A 85 0.56 -4.54 4.01
C TYR A 85 -0.15 -5.89 4.00
N CYS A 86 -0.61 -6.34 5.16
CA CYS A 86 -1.31 -7.61 5.30
C CYS A 86 -2.58 -7.65 4.45
N ALA A 87 -3.32 -6.55 4.34
CA ALA A 87 -4.48 -6.47 3.44
C ALA A 87 -4.09 -6.67 1.97
N HIS A 88 -2.97 -6.08 1.54
CA HIS A 88 -2.44 -6.24 0.19
C HIS A 88 -1.83 -7.63 -0.04
N TRP A 89 -1.18 -8.19 0.97
CA TRP A 89 -0.64 -9.54 0.93
C TRP A 89 -1.75 -10.58 0.85
N GLN A 90 -2.83 -10.40 1.62
CA GLN A 90 -4.01 -11.24 1.49
C GLN A 90 -4.56 -11.19 0.07
N THR A 91 -4.62 -10.01 -0.55
CA THR A 91 -5.07 -9.86 -1.94
C THR A 91 -4.14 -10.60 -2.91
N TYR A 92 -2.83 -10.47 -2.72
CA TYR A 92 -1.82 -11.21 -3.47
C TYR A 92 -2.01 -12.73 -3.43
N VAL A 93 -2.18 -13.30 -2.23
CA VAL A 93 -2.34 -14.76 -2.07
C VAL A 93 -3.71 -15.23 -2.55
N SER A 94 -4.78 -14.52 -2.18
CA SER A 94 -6.16 -14.97 -2.45
C SER A 94 -6.67 -14.61 -3.84
N GLY A 95 -6.01 -13.69 -4.54
CA GLY A 95 -6.46 -13.19 -5.83
C GLY A 95 -7.66 -12.24 -5.78
N VAL A 96 -8.28 -12.02 -4.61
CA VAL A 96 -9.49 -11.20 -4.45
C VAL A 96 -9.34 -10.29 -3.24
N LEU A 97 -9.55 -8.99 -3.41
CA LEU A 97 -9.64 -8.03 -2.31
C LEU A 97 -10.97 -8.23 -1.57
N ARG A 98 -10.94 -8.92 -0.43
CA ARG A 98 -12.13 -9.12 0.40
C ARG A 98 -12.34 -7.91 1.30
N PHE A 99 -13.32 -7.09 0.97
CA PHE A 99 -13.77 -5.99 1.84
C PHE A 99 -14.51 -6.59 3.05
N GLY A 100 -13.85 -6.59 4.21
CA GLY A 100 -14.45 -7.02 5.48
C GLY A 100 -15.52 -6.03 5.96
N LYS A 101 -16.55 -6.53 6.67
CA LYS A 101 -17.53 -5.69 7.38
C LYS A 101 -17.03 -5.23 8.76
N VAL A 102 -15.96 -5.82 9.32
CA VAL A 102 -15.28 -5.42 10.57
C VAL A 102 -13.80 -5.90 10.55
N ASP A 103 -12.90 -5.06 11.08
CA ASP A 103 -11.43 -5.15 11.13
C ASP A 103 -10.87 -5.96 12.35
N VAL A 104 -9.54 -6.20 12.37
CA VAL A 104 -8.59 -6.78 13.37
C VAL A 104 -8.95 -8.12 14.04
N THR A 105 -10.21 -8.31 14.43
CA THR A 105 -10.72 -9.55 15.05
C THR A 105 -10.82 -10.71 14.06
N GLU A 106 -11.13 -10.42 12.79
CA GLU A 106 -11.21 -11.43 11.73
C GLU A 106 -9.81 -11.95 11.32
N ILE A 107 -8.78 -11.10 11.42
CA ILE A 107 -7.38 -11.48 11.18
C ILE A 107 -6.89 -12.47 12.24
N GLN A 108 -7.26 -12.28 13.51
CA GLN A 108 -6.91 -13.24 14.56
C GLN A 108 -7.59 -14.59 14.35
N VAL A 109 -8.86 -14.61 13.95
CA VAL A 109 -9.58 -15.85 13.62
C VAL A 109 -8.98 -16.53 12.39
N ALA A 110 -8.64 -15.77 11.35
CA ALA A 110 -7.96 -16.29 10.17
C ALA A 110 -6.58 -16.86 10.50
N LEU A 111 -5.81 -16.20 11.37
CA LEU A 111 -4.50 -16.67 11.84
C LEU A 111 -4.63 -17.97 12.66
N VAL A 112 -5.65 -18.07 13.51
CA VAL A 112 -5.98 -19.29 14.26
C VAL A 112 -6.36 -20.42 13.30
N ILE A 113 -7.17 -20.15 12.28
CA ILE A 113 -7.52 -21.14 11.24
C ILE A 113 -6.28 -21.59 10.47
N VAL A 114 -5.39 -20.67 10.09
CA VAL A 114 -4.11 -20.97 9.41
C VAL A 114 -3.21 -21.85 10.27
N PHE A 115 -3.09 -21.58 11.58
CA PHE A 115 -2.32 -22.42 12.50
C PHE A 115 -2.96 -23.81 12.69
N VAL A 116 -4.29 -23.89 12.81
CA VAL A 116 -5.02 -25.16 12.90
C VAL A 116 -4.85 -25.99 11.63
N LEU A 117 -4.98 -25.38 10.44
CA LEU A 117 -4.77 -26.06 9.16
C LEU A 117 -3.31 -26.54 9.00
N SER A 118 -2.33 -25.70 9.37
CA SER A 118 -0.90 -26.04 9.37
C SER A 118 -0.54 -27.17 10.33
N THR A 119 -1.33 -27.37 11.39
CA THR A 119 -1.15 -28.47 12.35
C THR A 119 -1.46 -29.83 11.72
N PHE A 120 -2.40 -29.88 10.76
CA PHE A 120 -2.79 -31.12 10.09
C PHE A 120 -2.10 -31.32 8.73
N GLY A 121 -1.73 -30.24 8.03
CA GLY A 121 -1.14 -30.31 6.68
C GLY A 121 0.37 -30.07 6.59
N GLY A 122 1.03 -29.64 7.68
CA GLY A 122 2.45 -29.28 7.69
C GLY A 122 2.75 -28.00 6.89
N ALA A 123 3.95 -27.42 7.07
CA ALA A 123 4.32 -26.16 6.42
C ALA A 123 4.34 -26.23 4.87
N THR A 124 4.47 -27.44 4.30
CA THR A 124 4.50 -27.71 2.86
C THR A 124 3.12 -27.64 2.19
N MET A 125 2.03 -27.51 2.95
CA MET A 125 0.68 -27.37 2.37
C MET A 125 0.43 -26.01 1.69
N TRP A 126 1.27 -25.02 2.01
CA TRP A 126 1.17 -23.66 1.47
C TRP A 126 1.92 -23.50 0.14
N ASP A 127 2.62 -24.54 -0.32
CA ASP A 127 3.23 -24.59 -1.64
C ASP A 127 2.18 -24.99 -2.68
N TYR A 128 1.35 -24.04 -3.10
CA TYR A 128 0.57 -24.18 -4.32
C TYR A 128 0.69 -22.93 -5.19
N THR A 129 1.03 -23.18 -6.46
CA THR A 129 1.25 -22.21 -7.56
C THR A 129 2.44 -21.26 -7.40
N GLY A 130 3.66 -21.79 -7.60
CA GLY A 130 4.80 -21.12 -8.26
C GLY A 130 5.15 -19.69 -7.84
N THR A 131 4.73 -19.27 -6.66
CA THR A 131 4.96 -17.95 -6.07
C THR A 131 5.15 -18.19 -4.58
N SER A 132 6.36 -17.96 -4.08
CA SER A 132 6.64 -18.17 -2.66
C SER A 132 5.79 -17.21 -1.82
N VAL A 133 4.76 -17.73 -1.15
CA VAL A 133 3.89 -16.99 -0.20
C VAL A 133 4.73 -16.38 0.93
N LEU A 134 5.90 -16.94 1.22
CA LEU A 134 6.85 -16.47 2.22
C LEU A 134 7.63 -15.22 1.77
N SER A 135 7.86 -15.03 0.46
CA SER A 135 8.68 -13.93 -0.06
C SER A 135 8.15 -12.54 0.34
N PRO A 136 6.83 -12.22 0.22
CA PRO A 136 6.27 -10.99 0.78
C PRO A 136 6.53 -10.81 2.28
N GLY A 137 6.43 -11.90 3.06
CA GLY A 137 6.69 -11.88 4.50
C GLY A 137 8.14 -11.55 4.85
N LEU A 138 9.08 -12.01 4.03
CA LEU A 138 10.50 -11.76 4.22
C LEU A 138 10.85 -10.27 3.97
N HIS A 139 10.27 -9.64 2.95
CA HIS A 139 10.48 -8.21 2.67
C HIS A 139 10.03 -7.32 3.84
N ILE A 140 8.79 -7.50 4.29
CA ILE A 140 8.25 -6.71 5.39
C ILE A 140 8.97 -7.01 6.71
N GLY A 141 9.35 -8.28 6.93
CA GLY A 141 10.14 -8.71 8.08
C GLY A 141 11.50 -8.00 8.16
N ILE A 142 12.26 -7.94 7.06
CA ILE A 142 13.53 -7.22 7.00
C ILE A 142 13.31 -5.72 7.28
N ILE A 143 12.30 -5.09 6.68
CA ILE A 143 12.02 -3.66 6.87
C ILE A 143 11.70 -3.35 8.34
N ILE A 144 10.86 -4.17 8.99
CA ILE A 144 10.51 -3.99 10.41
C ILE A 144 11.74 -4.22 11.28
N ILE A 145 12.54 -5.26 11.02
CA ILE A 145 13.77 -5.52 11.77
C ILE A 145 14.74 -4.34 11.64
N LEU A 146 14.97 -3.84 10.43
CA LEU A 146 15.82 -2.66 10.20
C LEU A 146 15.27 -1.43 10.93
N ALA A 147 13.96 -1.19 10.89
CA ALA A 147 13.34 -0.08 11.60
C ALA A 147 13.52 -0.17 13.12
N VAL A 148 13.38 -1.37 13.71
CA VAL A 148 13.59 -1.57 15.15
C VAL A 148 15.07 -1.44 15.50
N MET A 149 15.97 -2.02 14.70
CA MET A 149 17.41 -1.94 14.91
C MET A 149 17.90 -0.49 14.85
N ILE A 150 17.48 0.27 13.84
CA ILE A 150 17.89 1.67 13.67
C ILE A 150 17.35 2.51 14.82
N TYR A 151 16.10 2.29 15.24
CA TYR A 151 15.55 2.96 16.42
C TYR A 151 16.35 2.65 17.70
N LYS A 152 16.58 1.37 18.01
CA LYS A 152 17.19 0.96 19.29
C LYS A 152 18.71 1.15 19.35
N LYS A 153 19.40 1.19 18.19
CA LYS A 153 20.86 1.37 18.12
C LYS A 153 21.29 2.82 17.92
N SER A 154 20.36 3.72 17.56
CA SER A 154 20.66 5.14 17.35
C SER A 154 21.36 5.76 18.57
N ALA A 155 22.52 6.37 18.35
CA ALA A 155 23.26 7.05 19.43
C ALA A 155 22.71 8.46 19.67
N THR A 156 22.11 9.05 18.64
CA THR A 156 21.56 10.41 18.68
C THR A 156 20.07 10.46 19.00
N ASN A 157 19.42 9.31 19.20
CA ASN A 157 17.97 9.13 19.32
C ASN A 157 17.21 9.76 18.14
N VAL A 158 17.62 9.41 16.93
CA VAL A 158 17.13 10.01 15.68
C VAL A 158 15.61 9.93 15.54
N PHE A 159 15.01 8.81 15.94
CA PHE A 159 13.55 8.64 15.91
C PHE A 159 12.85 9.54 16.93
N GLU A 160 13.39 9.69 18.13
CA GLU A 160 12.76 10.49 19.19
C GLU A 160 12.82 11.98 18.87
N LYS A 161 13.93 12.44 18.27
CA LYS A 161 14.12 13.83 17.87
C LYS A 161 13.39 14.18 16.57
N HIS A 162 13.33 13.26 15.62
CA HIS A 162 12.79 13.50 14.29
C HIS A 162 11.79 12.41 13.84
N PRO A 163 10.72 12.15 14.64
CA PRO A 163 9.82 11.03 14.39
C PRO A 163 9.06 11.15 13.07
N CYS A 164 8.64 12.37 12.69
CA CYS A 164 7.92 12.58 11.43
C CYS A 164 8.80 12.23 10.21
N LEU A 165 10.06 12.68 10.21
CA LEU A 165 10.98 12.41 9.11
C LEU A 165 11.31 10.92 9.01
N TYR A 166 11.50 10.27 10.16
CA TYR A 166 11.73 8.83 10.23
C TYR A 166 10.55 8.02 9.71
N THR A 167 9.34 8.33 10.20
CA THR A 167 8.10 7.68 9.76
C THR A 167 7.82 7.92 8.28
N LEU A 168 8.12 9.10 7.75
CA LEU A 168 8.00 9.37 6.32
C LEU A 168 8.99 8.53 5.48
N MET A 169 10.25 8.40 5.91
CA MET A 169 11.26 7.61 5.18
C MET A 169 10.87 6.14 5.10
N PHE A 170 10.57 5.53 6.25
CA PHE A 170 10.09 4.15 6.28
C PHE A 170 8.71 3.99 5.63
N GLY A 171 7.88 5.03 5.68
CA GLY A 171 6.60 5.08 4.98
C GLY A 171 6.75 5.03 3.46
N CYS A 172 7.71 5.74 2.86
CA CYS A 172 7.97 5.66 1.42
C CYS A 172 8.50 4.28 1.01
N VAL A 173 9.41 3.71 1.81
CA VAL A 173 9.90 2.32 1.65
C VAL A 173 8.71 1.37 1.65
N PHE A 174 7.84 1.49 2.65
CA PHE A 174 6.66 0.67 2.82
C PHE A 174 5.66 0.83 1.66
N ALA A 175 5.36 2.07 1.26
CA ALA A 175 4.44 2.37 0.16
C ALA A 175 4.91 1.76 -1.15
N LYS A 176 6.23 1.81 -1.44
CA LYS A 176 6.80 1.14 -2.62
C LYS A 176 6.59 -0.37 -2.56
N VAL A 177 6.88 -1.02 -1.42
CA VAL A 177 6.71 -2.47 -1.30
C VAL A 177 5.23 -2.88 -1.43
N SER A 178 4.29 -2.09 -0.89
CA SER A 178 2.86 -2.30 -1.12
C SER A 178 2.50 -2.21 -2.60
N GLN A 179 3.02 -1.22 -3.33
CA GLN A 179 2.84 -1.12 -4.79
C GLN A 179 3.43 -2.33 -5.54
N LYS A 180 4.59 -2.85 -5.11
CA LYS A 180 5.17 -4.09 -5.66
C LYS A 180 4.25 -5.29 -5.46
N LEU A 181 3.58 -5.37 -4.31
CA LEU A 181 2.67 -6.46 -3.99
C LEU A 181 1.38 -6.39 -4.80
N VAL A 182 0.85 -5.18 -5.01
CA VAL A 182 -0.28 -4.90 -5.92
C VAL A 182 0.04 -5.36 -7.34
N ILE A 183 1.19 -4.93 -7.90
CA ILE A 183 1.53 -5.35 -9.26
C ILE A 183 1.76 -6.87 -9.33
N ALA A 184 2.45 -7.45 -8.36
CA ALA A 184 2.72 -8.90 -8.33
C ALA A 184 1.42 -9.71 -8.30
N HIS A 185 0.39 -9.21 -7.63
CA HIS A 185 -0.94 -9.80 -7.63
C HIS A 185 -1.62 -9.72 -9.00
N MET A 186 -1.57 -8.55 -9.63
CA MET A 186 -2.16 -8.28 -10.95
C MET A 186 -1.49 -9.10 -12.05
N THR A 187 -0.16 -9.22 -12.02
CA THR A 187 0.63 -9.92 -13.03
C THR A 187 0.89 -11.38 -12.71
N LYS A 188 0.47 -11.85 -11.53
CA LYS A 188 0.76 -13.22 -11.02
C LYS A 188 2.25 -13.55 -11.06
N SER A 189 3.08 -12.56 -10.75
CA SER A 189 4.54 -12.68 -10.76
C SER A 189 5.10 -12.85 -9.35
N GLU A 190 6.22 -13.55 -9.23
CA GLU A 190 6.95 -13.65 -7.97
C GLU A 190 7.55 -12.31 -7.53
N LEU A 191 7.65 -12.13 -6.21
CA LEU A 191 8.37 -11.00 -5.62
C LEU A 191 9.83 -11.36 -5.35
N TYR A 192 10.73 -10.64 -6.01
CA TYR A 192 12.17 -10.75 -5.78
C TYR A 192 12.64 -9.87 -4.62
N LEU A 193 13.47 -10.47 -3.75
CA LEU A 193 14.02 -9.88 -2.53
C LEU A 193 14.98 -8.72 -2.78
N GLN A 194 15.76 -8.76 -3.85
CA GLN A 194 16.68 -7.69 -4.18
C GLN A 194 15.91 -6.48 -4.71
N ASP A 195 15.95 -5.38 -3.97
CA ASP A 195 15.26 -4.15 -4.35
C ASP A 195 15.99 -2.91 -3.81
N THR A 196 15.89 -1.81 -4.56
CA THR A 196 16.46 -0.50 -4.19
C THR A 196 15.80 0.11 -2.94
N VAL A 197 14.64 -0.42 -2.50
CA VAL A 197 13.93 -0.04 -1.28
C VAL A 197 14.78 -0.14 -0.02
N PHE A 198 15.80 -1.02 -0.03
CA PHE A 198 16.70 -1.21 1.10
C PHE A 198 17.84 -0.19 1.16
N PHE A 199 18.05 0.64 0.14
CA PHE A 199 19.16 1.61 0.15
C PHE A 199 19.00 2.69 1.22
N GLY A 200 17.81 3.26 1.40
CA GLY A 200 17.56 4.26 2.45
C GLY A 200 17.82 3.71 3.85
N PRO A 201 17.10 2.65 4.29
CA PRO A 201 17.35 2.00 5.58
C PRO A 201 18.77 1.43 5.71
N GLY A 202 19.34 0.88 4.63
CA GLY A 202 20.69 0.33 4.60
C GLY A 202 21.77 1.38 4.86
N LEU A 203 21.59 2.60 4.36
CA LEU A 203 22.51 3.71 4.61
C LEU A 203 22.56 4.08 6.10
N LEU A 204 21.40 4.19 6.76
CA LEU A 204 21.31 4.45 8.20
C LEU A 204 21.90 3.31 9.02
N PHE A 205 21.58 2.07 8.66
CA PHE A 205 22.15 0.90 9.33
C PHE A 205 23.68 0.86 9.22
N LEU A 206 24.22 1.17 8.04
CA LEU A 206 25.66 1.21 7.80
C LEU A 206 26.34 2.32 8.59
N ASP A 207 25.75 3.51 8.62
CA ASP A 207 26.29 4.64 9.40
C ASP A 207 26.34 4.31 10.90
N GLN A 208 25.27 3.72 11.45
CA GLN A 208 25.23 3.25 12.83
C GLN A 208 26.17 2.05 13.09
N TYR A 209 26.49 1.26 12.07
CA TYR A 209 27.49 0.20 12.17
C TYR A 209 28.91 0.78 12.34
N PHE A 210 29.21 1.90 11.67
CA PHE A 210 30.48 2.61 11.77
C PHE A 210 30.51 3.70 12.86
N ASN A 211 29.71 3.53 13.92
CA ASN A 211 29.63 4.45 15.06
C ASN A 211 29.17 5.89 14.70
N ASN A 212 28.28 6.04 13.73
CA ASN A 212 27.74 7.33 13.26
C ASN A 212 28.87 8.24 12.72
N PHE A 213 29.54 7.76 11.67
CA PHE A 213 30.60 8.50 10.99
C PHE A 213 30.06 9.82 10.40
N VAL A 214 28.80 9.82 9.96
CA VAL A 214 28.03 11.00 9.55
C VAL A 214 26.93 11.26 10.58
N ASP A 215 26.44 12.50 10.67
CA ASP A 215 25.30 12.81 11.52
C ASP A 215 24.04 12.04 11.05
N GLU A 216 23.48 11.20 11.93
CA GLU A 216 22.30 10.39 11.67
C GLU A 216 21.12 11.22 11.11
N TYR A 217 20.99 12.49 11.50
CA TYR A 217 19.95 13.39 10.98
C TYR A 217 20.14 13.72 9.49
N VAL A 218 21.39 13.96 9.08
CA VAL A 218 21.74 14.22 7.68
C VAL A 218 21.54 12.96 6.86
N VAL A 219 21.98 11.81 7.38
CA VAL A 219 21.79 10.51 6.75
C VAL A 219 20.30 10.19 6.60
N LEU A 220 19.48 10.51 7.61
CA LEU A 220 18.04 10.31 7.56
C LEU A 220 17.36 11.16 6.48
N TRP A 221 17.76 12.41 6.30
CA TRP A 221 17.27 13.25 5.19
C TRP A 221 17.65 12.69 3.82
N ILE A 222 18.90 12.26 3.66
CA ILE A 222 19.37 11.64 2.41
C ILE A 222 18.57 10.36 2.14
N ALA A 223 18.40 9.50 3.15
CA ALA A 223 17.59 8.29 3.06
C ALA A 223 16.13 8.59 2.69
N MET A 224 15.53 9.62 3.29
CA MET A 224 14.16 10.05 2.98
C MET A 224 14.02 10.47 1.51
N VAL A 225 14.94 11.29 1.00
CA VAL A 225 14.92 11.75 -0.39
C VAL A 225 15.13 10.58 -1.36
N ILE A 226 16.08 9.69 -1.08
CA ILE A 226 16.33 8.50 -1.89
C ILE A 226 15.08 7.61 -1.94
N SER A 227 14.51 7.27 -0.78
CA SER A 227 13.32 6.41 -0.69
C SER A 227 12.11 7.03 -1.39
N SER A 228 11.91 8.35 -1.27
CA SER A 228 10.82 9.05 -1.94
C SER A 228 10.99 9.06 -3.45
N PHE A 229 12.20 9.38 -3.92
CA PHE A 229 12.50 9.40 -5.35
C PHE A 229 12.37 8.01 -5.96
N ASP A 230 12.91 6.99 -5.30
CA ASP A 230 12.82 5.59 -5.71
C ASP A 230 11.36 5.11 -5.81
N MET A 231 10.53 5.42 -4.81
CA MET A 231 9.09 5.13 -4.84
C MET A 231 8.38 5.86 -5.99
N MET A 232 8.61 7.16 -6.16
CA MET A 232 7.96 7.95 -7.22
C MET A 232 8.37 7.49 -8.63
N MET A 233 9.65 7.19 -8.81
CA MET A 233 10.19 6.70 -10.08
C MET A 233 9.62 5.33 -10.41
N TYR A 234 9.56 4.43 -9.43
CA TYR A 234 8.96 3.10 -9.60
C TYR A 234 7.49 3.20 -10.01
N PHE A 235 6.69 3.98 -9.27
CA PHE A 235 5.27 4.18 -9.57
C PHE A 235 5.06 4.77 -10.96
N SER A 236 5.77 5.86 -11.29
CA SER A 236 5.64 6.54 -12.57
C SER A 236 6.04 5.64 -13.74
N ALA A 237 7.14 4.90 -13.60
CA ALA A 237 7.61 3.96 -14.61
C ALA A 237 6.59 2.85 -14.85
N LEU A 238 6.00 2.27 -13.80
CA LEU A 238 4.96 1.25 -13.91
C LEU A 238 3.70 1.78 -14.58
N CYS A 239 3.19 2.94 -14.16
CA CYS A 239 2.01 3.55 -14.77
C CYS A 239 2.22 3.76 -16.28
N LEU A 240 3.40 4.26 -16.67
CA LEU A 240 3.76 4.44 -18.09
C LEU A 240 3.90 3.12 -18.83
N GLN A 241 4.50 2.10 -18.21
CA GLN A 241 4.69 0.79 -18.82
C GLN A 241 3.34 0.10 -19.10
N ILE A 242 2.44 0.09 -18.12
CA ILE A 242 1.11 -0.50 -18.26
C ILE A 242 0.25 0.31 -19.23
N SER A 243 0.31 1.65 -19.16
CA SER A 243 -0.36 2.54 -20.11
C SER A 243 0.06 2.24 -21.55
N ARG A 244 1.36 2.07 -21.82
CA ARG A 244 1.87 1.71 -23.15
C ARG A 244 1.45 0.31 -23.57
N HIS A 245 1.49 -0.66 -22.66
CA HIS A 245 1.14 -2.05 -22.96
C HIS A 245 -0.35 -2.23 -23.26
N LEU A 246 -1.23 -1.56 -22.51
CA LEU A 246 -2.68 -1.64 -22.67
C LEU A 246 -3.23 -0.58 -23.63
N HIS A 247 -2.37 0.25 -24.23
CA HIS A 247 -2.75 1.39 -25.07
C HIS A 247 -3.77 2.35 -24.41
N LEU A 248 -3.68 2.50 -23.09
CA LEU A 248 -4.53 3.37 -22.30
C LEU A 248 -3.87 4.73 -22.09
N SER A 249 -4.66 5.80 -22.15
CA SER A 249 -4.21 7.14 -21.76
C SER A 249 -4.50 7.35 -20.27
N ILE A 250 -3.47 7.58 -19.44
CA ILE A 250 -3.56 7.65 -17.97
C ILE A 250 -4.68 8.59 -17.47
N PHE A 251 -4.96 9.67 -18.19
CA PHE A 251 -5.97 10.66 -17.82
C PHE A 251 -7.04 10.90 -18.89
N LYS A 252 -7.28 9.94 -19.79
CA LYS A 252 -8.32 10.07 -20.84
C LYS A 252 -9.17 8.81 -20.88
N THR A 253 -10.46 8.96 -20.58
CA THR A 253 -11.45 7.90 -20.75
C THR A 253 -11.76 7.74 -22.24
N SER A 254 -11.49 6.55 -22.80
CA SER A 254 -12.01 6.22 -24.13
C SER A 254 -13.53 6.09 -24.05
N CYS A 255 -14.26 6.91 -24.80
CA CYS A 255 -15.70 6.73 -24.96
C CYS A 255 -15.91 5.48 -25.81
N HIS A 256 -16.28 4.35 -25.19
CA HIS A 256 -16.77 3.21 -25.95
C HIS A 256 -18.15 3.59 -26.47
N GLN A 257 -18.31 3.71 -27.79
CA GLN A 257 -19.66 3.78 -28.36
C GLN A 257 -20.40 2.51 -27.93
N PRO A 258 -21.63 2.61 -27.40
CA PRO A 258 -22.40 1.42 -27.06
C PRO A 258 -22.51 0.55 -28.33
N PRO A 259 -22.38 -0.79 -28.21
CA PRO A 259 -22.55 -1.66 -29.36
C PRO A 259 -23.90 -1.35 -30.00
N GLU A 260 -23.87 -1.10 -31.31
CA GLU A 260 -25.03 -0.82 -32.14
C GLU A 260 -26.13 -1.82 -31.78
N GLN A 261 -27.27 -1.33 -31.30
CA GLN A 261 -28.39 -2.18 -30.93
C GLN A 261 -28.69 -3.07 -32.12
N VAL A 262 -28.53 -4.38 -31.94
CA VAL A 262 -28.93 -5.39 -32.93
C VAL A 262 -30.35 -5.06 -33.36
N GLN A 263 -30.48 -4.56 -34.58
CA GLN A 263 -31.74 -4.20 -35.18
C GLN A 263 -32.56 -5.49 -35.27
N ILE A 264 -33.50 -5.67 -34.34
CA ILE A 264 -34.41 -6.82 -34.33
C ILE A 264 -35.26 -6.67 -35.60
N LEU A 265 -34.90 -7.44 -36.62
CA LEU A 265 -35.66 -7.56 -37.85
C LEU A 265 -37.03 -8.17 -37.51
N PRO A 266 -38.17 -7.51 -37.80
CA PRO A 266 -39.48 -8.11 -37.53
C PRO A 266 -39.86 -9.03 -38.69
N SER A 267 -39.99 -10.34 -38.43
CA SER A 267 -40.64 -11.30 -39.33
C SER A 267 -40.78 -12.64 -38.60
N LYS A 268 -41.92 -13.33 -38.49
CA LYS A 268 -43.21 -13.29 -39.18
C LYS A 268 -44.30 -13.74 -38.19
N SER A 269 -45.49 -13.18 -38.33
CA SER A 269 -46.73 -13.70 -37.76
C SER A 269 -47.00 -15.12 -38.28
N HIS A 270 -46.80 -16.13 -37.44
CA HIS A 270 -47.46 -17.42 -37.65
C HIS A 270 -48.86 -17.33 -37.05
N GLN A 271 -49.82 -17.16 -37.94
CA GLN A 271 -51.24 -17.24 -37.66
C GLN A 271 -51.57 -18.70 -37.32
N ASN A 272 -51.89 -18.95 -36.06
CA ASN A 272 -52.62 -20.13 -35.64
C ASN A 272 -54.01 -20.07 -36.28
N ASN A 273 -54.43 -21.16 -36.92
CA ASN A 273 -55.78 -21.69 -36.76
C ASN A 273 -55.76 -23.18 -37.06
N MET A 274 -56.11 -23.95 -36.03
CA MET A 274 -56.74 -25.25 -36.17
C MET A 274 -58.18 -25.00 -36.66
N ASP A 275 -58.55 -25.67 -37.74
CA ASP A 275 -59.84 -26.35 -37.99
C ASP A 275 -59.82 -26.95 -39.40
#